data_AF-A0A2N3C737-F1
#
_entry.id   AF-A0A2N3C737-F1
#
_cell.length_a   1.000
_cell.length_b   1.000
_cell.length_c   1.000
_cell.angle_alpha   90.00
_cell.angle_beta   90.00
_cell.angle_gamma   90.00
#
_symmetry.space_group_name_H-M   'P 1'
#
loop_
_entity.id
_entity.type
_entity.pdbx_description
1 polymer ?
#
loop_
_entity_poly.entity_id
_entity_poly.type
_entity_poly.pdbx_seq_one_letter_code
_entity_poly.pdbx_strand_id
1 'polypeptide(L)'
;KASFRATGQTGILITGDGVPLDAVVADFMAGAVEWLTPDNEPDHWDLIEGQGSLFHVSYSGVTLALIHGGQPDALILCHEPTRTHMRGLPGYGLPTLEQLRDTALPLARIANPECQVVGIAINTQHLDEKAALACLAEAEARLGLPAVDPYRQGAERLAEALAAL
;
A
#
# COMPACT_ATOMS: atom_id res chain seq x y z
N LYS A 1 -18.39 0.85 -6.71
CA LYS A 1 -18.69 0.59 -5.27
C LYS A 1 -17.38 0.30 -4.55
N ALA A 2 -17.31 0.42 -3.22
CA ALA A 2 -16.06 0.17 -2.51
C ALA A 2 -16.30 -0.36 -1.10
N SER A 3 -15.44 -1.28 -0.65
CA SER A 3 -15.37 -1.75 0.74
C SER A 3 -13.95 -1.61 1.25
N PHE A 4 -13.80 -1.11 2.48
CA PHE A 4 -12.51 -1.11 3.16
C PHE A 4 -12.30 -2.45 3.87
N ARG A 5 -11.18 -3.11 3.60
CA ARG A 5 -10.80 -4.39 4.19
C ARG A 5 -9.72 -4.16 5.24
N ALA A 6 -10.15 -4.09 6.49
CA ALA A 6 -9.26 -3.82 7.62
C ALA A 6 -8.35 -5.02 7.93
N THR A 7 -7.07 -4.73 8.11
CA THR A 7 -6.00 -5.74 8.33
C THR A 7 -5.22 -5.49 9.61
N GLY A 8 -5.48 -4.37 10.29
CA GLY A 8 -4.93 -4.02 11.59
C GLY A 8 -6.01 -3.75 12.63
N GLN A 9 -5.62 -3.81 13.90
CA GLN A 9 -6.51 -3.58 15.04
C GLN A 9 -7.26 -2.24 14.96
N THR A 10 -6.57 -1.18 14.54
CA THR A 10 -7.17 0.16 14.38
C THR A 10 -8.25 0.16 13.31
N GLY A 11 -7.99 -0.43 12.13
CA GLY A 11 -8.98 -0.52 11.05
C GLY A 11 -10.21 -1.31 11.47
N ILE A 12 -10.02 -2.40 12.22
CA ILE A 12 -11.11 -3.24 12.74
C ILE A 12 -11.97 -2.46 13.75
N LEU A 13 -11.36 -1.70 14.65
CA LEU A 13 -12.11 -0.87 15.59
C LEU A 13 -12.93 0.24 14.90
N ILE A 14 -12.47 0.74 13.76
CA ILE A 14 -13.19 1.75 12.96
C ILE A 14 -14.36 1.13 12.20
N THR A 15 -14.15 -0.04 11.59
CA THR A 15 -15.11 -0.64 10.66
C THR A 15 -16.03 -1.69 11.28
N GLY A 16 -15.65 -2.26 12.42
CA GLY A 16 -16.36 -3.32 13.11
C GLY A 16 -16.10 -4.73 12.56
N ASP A 17 -15.28 -4.87 11.52
CA ASP A 17 -14.95 -6.15 10.87
C ASP A 17 -13.52 -6.14 10.31
N GLY A 18 -12.93 -7.31 10.05
CA GLY A 18 -11.61 -7.46 9.45
C GLY A 18 -10.74 -8.52 10.15
N VAL A 19 -9.47 -8.57 9.76
CA VAL A 19 -8.52 -9.58 10.24
C VAL A 19 -7.29 -8.91 10.85
N PRO A 20 -6.95 -9.12 12.14
CA PRO A 20 -5.73 -8.59 12.73
C PRO A 20 -4.54 -9.43 12.26
N LEU A 21 -3.99 -9.09 11.09
CA LEU A 21 -3.13 -9.99 10.33
C LEU A 21 -1.81 -10.33 11.06
N ASP A 22 -1.30 -9.41 11.87
CA ASP A 22 -0.09 -9.62 12.68
C ASP A 22 -0.24 -10.66 13.79
N ALA A 23 -1.48 -11.02 14.15
CA ALA A 23 -1.81 -12.06 15.12
C ALA A 23 -2.16 -13.41 14.47
N VAL A 24 -2.21 -13.48 13.14
CA VAL A 24 -2.49 -14.73 12.41
C VAL A 24 -1.21 -15.57 12.32
N VAL A 25 -1.31 -16.87 12.56
CA VAL A 25 -0.17 -17.79 12.43
C VAL A 25 0.29 -17.80 10.97
N ALA A 26 1.61 -17.74 10.75
CA ALA A 26 2.24 -17.49 9.46
C ALA A 26 1.64 -18.29 8.28
N ASP A 27 1.45 -19.61 8.46
CA ASP A 27 0.91 -20.51 7.44
C ASP A 27 -0.51 -20.13 6.96
N PHE A 28 -1.26 -19.36 7.75
CA PHE A 28 -2.64 -18.97 7.44
C PHE A 28 -2.79 -17.50 7.08
N MET A 29 -1.71 -16.70 7.10
CA MET A 29 -1.81 -15.25 6.85
C MET A 29 -2.41 -14.94 5.46
N ALA A 30 -1.89 -15.57 4.40
CA ALA A 30 -2.39 -15.34 3.05
C ALA A 30 -3.84 -15.82 2.89
N GLY A 31 -4.20 -16.98 3.46
CA GLY A 31 -5.58 -17.49 3.43
C GLY A 31 -6.56 -16.61 4.22
N ALA A 32 -6.11 -15.94 5.28
CA ALA A 32 -6.95 -15.00 6.01
C ALA A 32 -7.23 -13.73 5.20
N VAL A 33 -6.27 -13.27 4.38
CA VAL A 33 -6.47 -12.16 3.45
C VAL A 33 -7.39 -12.58 2.30
N GLU A 34 -7.18 -13.75 1.72
CA GLU A 34 -8.06 -14.32 0.69
C GLU A 34 -9.52 -14.38 1.15
N TRP A 35 -9.76 -14.86 2.37
CA TRP A 35 -11.11 -14.88 2.96
C TRP A 35 -11.70 -13.47 3.15
N LEU A 36 -10.86 -12.50 3.50
CA LEU A 36 -11.27 -11.10 3.72
C LEU A 36 -11.64 -10.40 2.39
N THR A 37 -11.10 -10.86 1.26
CA THR A 37 -11.27 -10.29 -0.08
C THR A 37 -11.97 -11.29 -1.02
N PRO A 38 -13.25 -11.60 -0.79
CA PRO A 38 -13.99 -12.53 -1.64
C PRO A 38 -14.29 -11.93 -3.01
N ASP A 39 -14.60 -12.79 -3.98
CA ASP A 39 -15.12 -12.39 -5.28
C ASP A 39 -16.26 -11.36 -5.15
N ASN A 40 -16.24 -10.35 -6.00
CA ASN A 40 -17.17 -9.23 -5.96
C ASN A 40 -17.66 -8.86 -7.36
N GLU A 41 -18.60 -7.91 -7.41
CA GLU A 41 -19.07 -7.37 -8.67
C GLU A 41 -17.94 -6.65 -9.43
N PRO A 42 -17.91 -6.69 -10.78
CA PRO A 42 -16.84 -6.05 -11.55
C PRO A 42 -16.67 -4.54 -11.34
N ASP A 43 -17.68 -3.86 -10.79
CA ASP A 43 -17.66 -2.42 -10.48
C ASP A 43 -17.32 -2.11 -9.02
N HIS A 44 -16.89 -3.10 -8.24
CA HIS A 44 -16.56 -2.99 -6.82
C HIS A 44 -15.05 -3.06 -6.56
N TRP A 45 -14.56 -2.17 -5.71
CA TRP A 45 -13.19 -2.15 -5.21
C TRP A 45 -13.09 -2.59 -3.75
N ASP A 46 -12.25 -3.59 -3.49
CA ASP A 46 -11.79 -3.90 -2.14
C ASP A 46 -10.49 -3.14 -1.83
N LEU A 47 -10.60 -2.14 -0.94
CA LEU A 47 -9.47 -1.36 -0.46
C LEU A 47 -8.84 -2.06 0.74
N ILE A 48 -7.81 -2.86 0.47
CA ILE A 48 -7.07 -3.60 1.50
C ILE A 48 -6.13 -2.66 2.25
N GLU A 49 -6.32 -2.56 3.57
CA GLU A 49 -5.41 -1.81 4.44
C GLU A 49 -4.00 -2.44 4.39
N GLY A 50 -2.98 -1.63 4.07
CA GLY A 50 -1.60 -2.11 4.03
C GLY A 50 -1.00 -2.33 5.43
N GLN A 51 -0.20 -3.38 5.60
CA GLN A 51 0.57 -3.65 6.81
C GLN A 51 2.05 -3.83 6.52
N GLY A 52 2.90 -3.28 7.39
CA GLY A 52 4.34 -3.47 7.35
C GLY A 52 5.02 -2.86 6.11
N SER A 53 6.13 -3.47 5.71
CA SER A 53 6.84 -3.18 4.46
C SER A 53 7.69 -4.39 4.08
N LEU A 54 7.78 -4.70 2.78
CA LEU A 54 8.68 -5.74 2.25
C LEU A 54 10.16 -5.51 2.64
N PHE A 55 10.55 -4.26 2.93
CA PHE A 55 11.91 -3.90 3.33
C PHE A 55 12.10 -3.82 4.84
N HIS A 56 11.04 -4.03 5.64
CA HIS A 56 11.15 -4.06 7.09
C HIS A 56 11.36 -5.51 7.56
N VAL A 57 12.55 -5.81 8.08
CA VAL A 57 12.97 -7.19 8.42
C VAL A 57 12.03 -7.94 9.36
N SER A 58 11.33 -7.23 10.25
CA SER A 58 10.36 -7.84 11.18
C SER A 58 8.95 -8.02 10.61
N TYR A 59 8.58 -7.31 9.54
CA TYR A 59 7.19 -7.21 9.08
C TYR A 59 7.00 -7.51 7.58
N SER A 60 8.08 -7.84 6.87
CA SER A 60 8.03 -8.16 5.43
C SER A 60 7.13 -9.34 5.11
N GLY A 61 7.10 -10.36 5.98
CA GLY A 61 6.21 -11.52 5.83
C GLY A 61 4.73 -11.14 5.82
N VAL A 62 4.32 -10.15 6.63
CA VAL A 62 2.94 -9.67 6.69
C VAL A 62 2.56 -8.97 5.37
N THR A 63 3.44 -8.11 4.84
CA THR A 63 3.21 -7.44 3.55
C THR A 63 3.13 -8.44 2.40
N LEU A 64 3.98 -9.47 2.39
CA LEU A 64 3.95 -10.50 1.35
C LEU A 64 2.65 -11.33 1.42
N ALA A 65 2.18 -11.65 2.62
CA ALA A 65 0.91 -12.34 2.81
C ALA A 65 -0.29 -11.52 2.30
N LEU A 66 -0.28 -10.20 2.52
CA LEU A 66 -1.29 -9.30 1.94
C LEU A 66 -1.31 -9.35 0.42
N ILE A 67 -0.12 -9.28 -0.20
CA ILE A 67 0.01 -9.27 -1.66
C ILE A 67 -0.47 -10.60 -2.26
N HIS A 68 -0.02 -11.73 -1.73
CA HIS A 68 -0.39 -13.05 -2.28
C HIS A 68 -1.81 -13.46 -1.95
N GLY A 69 -2.32 -13.14 -0.75
CA GLY A 69 -3.69 -13.46 -0.37
C GLY A 69 -4.72 -12.55 -1.03
N GLY A 70 -4.40 -11.26 -1.19
CA GLY A 70 -5.30 -10.27 -1.78
C GLY A 70 -5.27 -10.19 -3.30
N GLN A 71 -4.27 -10.79 -3.95
CA GLN A 71 -4.13 -10.89 -5.42
C GLN A 71 -4.44 -9.58 -6.17
N PRO A 72 -3.89 -8.43 -5.74
CA PRO A 72 -4.43 -7.13 -6.08
C PRO A 72 -4.32 -6.80 -7.57
N ASP A 73 -5.36 -6.18 -8.13
CA ASP A 73 -5.29 -5.58 -9.47
C ASP A 73 -4.36 -4.36 -9.52
N ALA A 74 -4.29 -3.63 -8.40
CA ALA A 74 -3.58 -2.38 -8.29
C ALA A 74 -2.81 -2.25 -6.97
N LEU A 75 -1.64 -1.63 -7.03
CA LEU A 75 -0.85 -1.23 -5.88
C LEU A 75 -0.69 0.29 -5.83
N ILE A 76 -0.85 0.85 -4.63
CA ILE A 76 -0.49 2.24 -4.30
C ILE A 76 0.74 2.21 -3.41
N LEU A 77 1.81 2.91 -3.81
CA LEU A 77 3.05 2.95 -3.03
C LEU A 77 2.97 4.04 -1.97
N CYS A 78 3.11 3.67 -0.70
CA CYS A 78 3.09 4.62 0.41
C CYS A 78 4.51 5.02 0.83
N HIS A 79 4.75 6.32 1.05
CA HIS A 79 6.04 6.83 1.50
C HIS A 79 5.91 8.03 2.46
N GLU A 80 6.95 8.26 3.26
CA GLU A 80 7.11 9.45 4.09
C GLU A 80 8.56 9.93 3.89
N PRO A 81 8.78 11.11 3.30
CA PRO A 81 10.07 11.51 2.73
C PRO A 81 11.10 11.97 3.76
N THR A 82 10.70 12.26 4.99
CA THR A 82 11.64 12.74 6.03
C THR A 82 12.26 11.61 6.85
N ARG A 83 11.74 10.38 6.74
CA ARG A 83 12.26 9.22 7.42
C ARG A 83 13.62 8.81 6.84
N THR A 84 14.60 8.64 7.73
CA THR A 84 15.98 8.28 7.35
C THR A 84 16.29 6.80 7.53
N HIS A 85 15.46 6.07 8.28
CA HIS A 85 15.64 4.64 8.56
C HIS A 85 14.29 3.95 8.81
N MET A 86 14.27 2.62 8.72
CA MET A 86 13.11 1.81 9.08
C MET A 86 12.70 2.05 10.54
N ARG A 87 11.40 2.08 10.80
CA ARG A 87 10.85 2.37 12.13
C ARG A 87 11.39 1.36 13.15
N GLY A 88 12.03 1.84 14.21
CA GLY A 88 12.62 0.98 15.25
C GLY A 88 13.93 0.30 14.85
N LEU A 89 14.50 0.61 13.68
CA LEU A 89 15.70 -0.03 13.15
C LEU A 89 16.69 1.02 12.59
N PRO A 90 17.45 1.73 13.44
CA PRO A 90 18.29 2.87 13.04
C PRO A 90 19.39 2.55 12.01
N GLY A 91 19.80 1.29 11.88
CA GLY A 91 20.82 0.85 10.91
C GLY A 91 20.27 0.42 9.54
N TYR A 92 18.95 0.44 9.35
CA TYR A 92 18.31 -0.03 8.12
C TYR A 92 17.72 1.17 7.37
N GLY A 93 18.33 1.53 6.24
CA GLY A 93 17.86 2.61 5.37
C GLY A 93 16.52 2.30 4.70
N LEU A 94 15.95 3.32 4.05
CA LEU A 94 14.74 3.16 3.22
C LEU A 94 15.10 2.79 1.77
N PRO A 95 14.28 1.95 1.10
CA PRO A 95 14.38 1.79 -0.34
C PRO A 95 13.93 3.08 -1.04
N THR A 96 14.38 3.28 -2.29
CA THR A 96 13.72 4.24 -3.18
C THR A 96 12.32 3.75 -3.57
N LEU A 97 11.47 4.65 -4.05
CA LEU A 97 10.15 4.28 -4.58
C LEU A 97 10.26 3.32 -5.78
N GLU A 98 11.28 3.47 -6.62
CA GLU A 98 11.55 2.56 -7.73
C GLU A 98 11.97 1.18 -7.22
N GLN A 99 12.85 1.10 -6.22
CA GLN A 99 13.20 -0.19 -5.60
C GLN A 99 11.97 -0.87 -4.99
N LEU A 100 11.09 -0.09 -4.33
CA LEU A 100 9.84 -0.60 -3.80
C LEU A 100 8.93 -1.13 -4.92
N ARG A 101 8.70 -0.35 -5.97
CA ARG A 101 7.91 -0.75 -7.16
C ARG A 101 8.47 -2.03 -7.78
N ASP A 102 9.76 -2.05 -8.06
CA ASP A 102 10.45 -3.11 -8.80
C ASP A 102 10.60 -4.39 -7.95
N THR A 103 10.38 -4.30 -6.63
CA THR A 103 10.30 -5.47 -5.74
C THR A 103 8.86 -5.95 -5.56
N ALA A 104 7.93 -5.04 -5.29
CA ALA A 104 6.54 -5.39 -4.98
C ALA A 104 5.78 -5.91 -6.20
N LEU A 105 5.96 -5.28 -7.37
CA LEU A 105 5.20 -5.61 -8.56
C LEU A 105 5.46 -7.02 -9.08
N PRO A 106 6.72 -7.51 -9.19
CA PRO A 106 6.96 -8.90 -9.57
C PRO A 106 6.35 -9.92 -8.60
N LEU A 107 6.36 -9.62 -7.29
CA LEU A 107 5.75 -10.50 -6.27
C LEU A 107 4.22 -10.53 -6.42
N ALA A 108 3.58 -9.37 -6.63
CA ALA A 108 2.14 -9.30 -6.88
C ALA A 108 1.75 -10.05 -8.15
N ARG A 109 2.58 -9.97 -9.20
CA ARG A 109 2.35 -10.66 -10.48
C ARG A 109 2.49 -12.18 -10.45
N ILE A 110 3.03 -12.74 -9.37
CA ILE A 110 2.97 -14.18 -9.13
C ILE A 110 1.52 -14.62 -8.90
N ALA A 111 0.76 -13.80 -8.17
CA ALA A 111 -0.64 -14.08 -7.84
C ALA A 111 -1.62 -13.54 -8.90
N ASN A 112 -1.41 -12.31 -9.37
CA ASN A 112 -2.22 -11.68 -10.41
C ASN A 112 -1.32 -11.08 -11.52
N PRO A 113 -1.13 -11.76 -12.66
CA PRO A 113 -0.26 -11.31 -13.74
C PRO A 113 -0.57 -9.90 -14.29
N GLU A 114 -1.83 -9.46 -14.18
CA GLU A 114 -2.30 -8.17 -14.68
C GLU A 114 -2.10 -7.03 -13.66
N CYS A 115 -1.61 -7.33 -12.46
CA CYS A 115 -1.38 -6.32 -11.41
C CYS A 115 -0.51 -5.16 -11.92
N GLN A 116 -0.89 -3.93 -11.52
CA GLN A 116 -0.18 -2.69 -11.85
C GLN A 116 0.12 -1.85 -10.60
N VAL A 117 1.21 -1.08 -10.64
CA VAL A 117 1.41 0.02 -9.69
C VAL A 117 0.85 1.29 -10.31
N VAL A 118 -0.20 1.85 -9.71
CA VAL A 118 -1.00 2.91 -10.36
C VAL A 118 -0.83 4.29 -9.73
N GLY A 119 -0.24 4.38 -8.55
CA GLY A 119 -0.08 5.66 -7.88
C GLY A 119 0.79 5.60 -6.63
N ILE A 120 1.08 6.79 -6.10
CA ILE A 120 1.96 6.99 -4.95
C ILE A 120 1.24 7.88 -3.94
N ALA A 121 1.14 7.41 -2.70
CA ALA A 121 0.64 8.18 -1.57
C ALA A 121 1.81 8.62 -0.68
N ILE A 122 2.11 9.92 -0.67
CA ILE A 122 3.23 10.47 0.11
C ILE A 122 2.68 11.25 1.30
N ASN A 123 3.01 10.82 2.50
CA ASN A 123 2.74 11.57 3.71
C ASN A 123 3.75 12.71 3.84
N THR A 124 3.33 13.95 3.60
CA THR A 124 4.19 15.13 3.67
C THR A 124 3.98 15.94 4.97
N GLN A 125 3.44 15.34 6.04
CA GLN A 125 3.10 16.06 7.28
C GLN A 125 4.27 16.86 7.89
N HIS A 126 5.52 16.44 7.65
CA HIS A 126 6.72 17.08 8.19
C HIS A 126 7.38 18.08 7.22
N LEU A 127 6.77 18.33 6.06
CA LEU A 127 7.22 19.31 5.08
C LEU A 127 6.34 20.56 5.11
N ASP A 128 6.90 21.72 4.77
CA ASP A 128 6.06 22.88 4.43
C ASP A 128 5.33 22.64 3.10
N GLU A 129 4.38 23.51 2.76
CA GLU A 129 3.59 23.37 1.52
C GLU A 129 4.45 23.36 0.25
N LYS A 130 5.47 24.21 0.18
CA LYS A 130 6.33 24.30 -1.01
C LYS A 130 7.16 23.03 -1.18
N ALA A 131 7.75 22.53 -0.10
CA ALA A 131 8.53 21.31 -0.08
C ALA A 131 7.65 20.07 -0.35
N ALA A 132 6.43 20.04 0.16
CA ALA A 132 5.46 18.99 -0.12
C ALA A 132 5.11 18.94 -1.62
N LEU A 133 4.76 20.07 -2.23
CA LEU A 133 4.43 20.14 -3.67
C LEU A 133 5.64 19.76 -4.55
N ALA A 134 6.84 20.20 -4.18
CA ALA A 134 8.07 19.80 -4.89
C ALA A 134 8.32 18.30 -4.79
N CYS A 135 8.17 17.71 -3.59
CA CYS A 135 8.34 16.28 -3.36
C CYS A 135 7.38 15.44 -4.19
N LEU A 136 6.09 15.84 -4.26
CA LEU A 136 5.10 15.17 -5.09
C LEU A 136 5.47 15.27 -6.57
N ALA A 137 5.75 16.47 -7.08
CA ALA A 137 6.11 16.68 -8.49
C ALA A 137 7.38 15.91 -8.91
N GLU A 138 8.38 15.82 -8.02
CA GLU A 138 9.58 15.02 -8.25
C GLU A 138 9.27 13.52 -8.33
N ALA A 139 8.40 13.01 -7.45
CA ALA A 139 7.96 11.61 -7.51
C ALA A 139 7.21 11.31 -8.81
N GLU A 140 6.32 12.19 -9.26
CA GLU A 140 5.61 12.04 -10.53
C GLU A 140 6.57 12.04 -11.72
N ALA A 141 7.52 12.98 -11.75
CA ALA A 141 8.50 13.09 -12.84
C ALA A 141 9.39 11.83 -12.93
N ARG A 142 9.74 11.23 -11.79
CA ARG A 142 10.60 10.04 -11.74
C ARG A 142 9.87 8.75 -12.11
N LEU A 143 8.66 8.57 -11.59
CA LEU A 143 7.93 7.31 -11.72
C LEU A 143 6.89 7.31 -12.84
N GLY A 144 6.50 8.47 -13.36
CA GLY A 144 5.45 8.61 -14.37
C GLY A 144 4.06 8.22 -13.85
N LEU A 145 3.85 8.27 -12.53
CA LEU A 145 2.62 7.90 -11.84
C LEU A 145 2.09 9.10 -11.04
N PRO A 146 0.77 9.20 -10.82
CA PRO A 146 0.23 10.23 -9.93
C PRO A 146 0.78 10.06 -8.52
N ALA A 147 1.31 11.16 -7.96
CA ALA A 147 1.77 11.24 -6.59
C ALA A 147 0.93 12.26 -5.84
N VAL A 148 0.36 11.84 -4.71
CA VAL A 148 -0.60 12.63 -3.94
C VAL A 148 -0.26 12.55 -2.47
N ASP A 149 -0.48 13.63 -1.73
CA ASP A 149 -0.67 13.56 -0.27
C ASP A 149 -2.18 13.50 -0.01
N PRO A 150 -2.76 12.33 0.31
CA PRO A 150 -4.21 12.20 0.46
C PRO A 150 -4.79 13.02 1.62
N TYR A 151 -3.97 13.35 2.63
CA TYR A 151 -4.41 14.19 3.75
C TYR A 151 -4.49 15.67 3.36
N ARG A 152 -3.58 16.14 2.49
CA ARG A 152 -3.57 17.54 2.05
C ARG A 152 -4.48 17.80 0.85
N GLN A 153 -4.51 16.87 -0.10
CA GLN A 153 -5.08 17.08 -1.43
C GLN A 153 -6.32 16.21 -1.68
N GLY A 154 -6.67 15.31 -0.77
CA GLY A 154 -7.66 14.26 -1.02
C GLY A 154 -7.10 13.15 -1.91
N ALA A 155 -7.89 12.09 -2.12
CA ALA A 155 -7.46 10.88 -2.82
C ALA A 155 -7.96 10.78 -4.27
N GLU A 156 -8.58 11.84 -4.82
CA GLU A 156 -9.28 11.81 -6.11
C GLU A 156 -8.41 11.30 -7.26
N ARG A 157 -7.19 11.83 -7.41
CA ARG A 157 -6.26 11.41 -8.47
C ARG A 157 -5.81 9.96 -8.36
N LEU A 158 -5.78 9.39 -7.14
CA LEU A 158 -5.50 7.97 -6.94
C LEU A 158 -6.72 7.11 -7.31
N ALA A 159 -7.93 7.57 -6.98
CA ALA A 159 -9.17 6.92 -7.37
C ALA A 159 -9.39 6.94 -8.89
N GLU A 160 -9.04 8.04 -9.57
CA GLU A 160 -9.06 8.14 -11.03
C GLU A 160 -8.09 7.16 -11.68
N ALA A 161 -6.88 7.01 -11.11
CA ALA A 161 -5.90 6.04 -11.61
C ALA A 161 -6.39 4.59 -11.46
N LEU A 162 -7.11 4.27 -10.38
CA LEU A 162 -7.74 2.95 -10.19
C LEU A 162 -8.89 2.74 -11.19
N ALA A 163 -9.73 3.74 -11.40
CA ALA A 163 -10.88 3.65 -12.31
C ALA A 163 -10.51 3.56 -13.81
N ALA A 164 -9.24 3.84 -14.15
CA ALA A 164 -8.71 3.77 -15.50
C ALA A 164 -8.09 2.41 -15.88
N LEU A 165 -8.04 1.46 -14.93
CA LEU A 165 -7.69 0.06 -15.19
C LEU A 165 -8.80 -0.66 -15.96
#